data_AF-A0A7X5VPT2-F1
#
_entry.id   AF-A0A7X5VPT2-F1
#
_cell.length_a   1.000
_cell.length_b   1.000
_cell.length_c   1.000
_cell.angle_alpha   90.00
_cell.angle_beta   90.00
_cell.angle_gamma   90.00
#
_symmetry.space_group_name_H-M   'P 1'
#
loop_
_entity.id
_entity.type
_entity.pdbx_description
1 polymer ?
#
loop_
_entity_poly.entity_id
_entity_poly.type
_entity_poly.pdbx_seq_one_letter_code
_entity_poly.pdbx_strand_id
1 'polypeptide(L)'
;DGEYRLFKGYRVQHNNILGPYKGGMRYHPHVDIDEVKALATWMTFKCALANIPLGGGKGGVQFDPKECSQDELMRLTRRFTHALGNNIGPEYDIPAPDVNTNAQIMVWMMDT
;
A
#
# COMPACT_ATOMS: atom_id res chain seq x y z
N ASP A 1 -20.04 -13.84 -9.16
CA ASP A 1 -20.01 -15.31 -9.36
C ASP A 1 -19.96 -16.08 -8.05
N GLY A 2 -19.43 -15.50 -6.96
CA GLY A 2 -19.32 -16.18 -5.66
C GLY A 2 -18.04 -17.00 -5.53
N GLU A 3 -17.13 -16.87 -6.50
CA GLU A 3 -15.84 -17.56 -6.49
C GLU A 3 -14.82 -16.83 -5.62
N TYR A 4 -13.90 -17.60 -5.06
CA TYR A 4 -12.77 -17.06 -4.30
C TYR A 4 -11.58 -16.86 -5.22
N ARG A 5 -11.00 -15.66 -5.20
CA ARG A 5 -9.75 -15.33 -5.88
C ARG A 5 -8.68 -14.96 -4.87
N LEU A 6 -7.49 -15.52 -5.03
CA LEU A 6 -6.34 -15.21 -4.18
C LEU A 6 -5.47 -14.16 -4.86
N PHE A 7 -5.16 -13.10 -4.13
CA PHE A 7 -4.33 -12.00 -4.59
C PHE A 7 -3.06 -11.92 -3.78
N LYS A 8 -1.95 -11.61 -4.45
CA LYS A 8 -0.67 -11.40 -3.78
C LYS A 8 -0.49 -9.93 -3.44
N GLY A 9 -0.42 -9.63 -2.16
CA GLY A 9 -0.20 -8.29 -1.64
C GLY A 9 1.18 -8.16 -0.98
N TYR A 10 1.75 -6.97 -1.05
CA TYR A 10 3.04 -6.63 -0.48
C TYR A 10 2.94 -5.33 0.31
N ARG A 11 3.60 -5.28 1.47
CA ARG A 11 3.92 -4.06 2.19
C ARG A 11 5.37 -4.15 2.66
N VAL A 12 6.19 -3.19 2.24
CA VAL A 12 7.61 -3.11 2.58
C VAL A 12 7.86 -1.84 3.37
N GLN A 13 8.57 -2.02 4.47
CA GLN A 13 8.97 -1.00 5.42
C GLN A 13 10.50 -0.94 5.40
N HIS A 14 11.08 0.04 4.69
CA HIS A 14 12.50 0.06 4.39
C HIS A 14 13.32 0.67 5.55
N ASN A 15 12.93 1.86 6.02
CA ASN A 15 13.64 2.55 7.10
C ASN A 15 12.71 3.56 7.79
N ASN A 16 12.74 3.60 9.14
CA ASN A 16 11.93 4.48 9.99
C ASN A 16 12.77 5.40 10.90
N ILE A 17 14.05 5.63 10.60
CA ILE A 17 14.95 6.38 11.49
C ILE A 17 14.49 7.83 11.75
N LEU A 18 13.81 8.44 10.77
CA LEU A 18 13.28 9.80 10.86
C LEU A 18 11.83 9.86 11.37
N GLY A 19 11.13 8.73 11.46
CA GLY A 19 9.73 8.67 11.83
C GLY A 19 8.96 7.52 11.16
N PRO A 20 7.61 7.50 11.29
CA PRO A 20 6.75 6.46 10.75
C PRO A 20 6.95 6.21 9.26
N TYR A 21 6.78 4.96 8.80
CA TYR A 21 6.89 4.61 7.40
C TYR A 21 5.85 5.38 6.56
N LYS A 22 6.28 5.93 5.42
CA LYS A 22 5.37 6.57 4.46
C LYS A 22 5.51 5.96 3.08
N GLY A 23 4.38 5.54 2.51
CA GLY A 23 4.40 4.83 1.24
C GLY A 23 3.05 4.62 0.59
N GLY A 24 2.97 4.87 -0.72
CA GLY A 24 1.78 4.61 -1.52
C GLY A 24 1.43 3.12 -1.69
N MET A 25 0.20 2.84 -2.10
CA MET A 25 -0.33 1.51 -2.43
C MET A 25 -0.62 1.41 -3.93
N ARG A 26 0.02 0.46 -4.62
CA ARG A 26 -0.09 0.27 -6.08
C ARG A 26 -0.92 -0.96 -6.45
N TYR A 27 -1.93 -0.80 -7.28
CA TYR A 27 -2.73 -1.93 -7.81
C TYR A 27 -2.41 -2.14 -9.29
N HIS A 28 -1.65 -3.17 -9.61
CA HIS A 28 -1.19 -3.39 -10.99
C HIS A 28 -0.79 -4.86 -11.20
N PRO A 29 -1.07 -5.47 -12.38
CA PRO A 29 -0.83 -6.89 -12.62
C PRO A 29 0.64 -7.31 -12.58
N HIS A 30 1.56 -6.35 -12.80
CA HIS A 30 2.99 -6.57 -12.81
C HIS A 30 3.71 -6.18 -11.51
N VAL A 31 2.97 -5.88 -10.43
CA VAL A 31 3.60 -5.61 -9.13
C VAL A 31 4.33 -6.85 -8.62
N ASP A 32 5.60 -6.69 -8.31
CA ASP A 32 6.42 -7.69 -7.63
C ASP A 32 7.10 -7.14 -6.37
N ILE A 33 7.73 -8.02 -5.60
CA ILE A 33 8.35 -7.65 -4.32
C ILE A 33 9.59 -6.77 -4.48
N ASP A 34 10.34 -6.92 -5.56
CA ASP A 34 11.59 -6.20 -5.78
C ASP A 34 11.32 -4.77 -6.23
N GLU A 35 10.30 -4.56 -7.07
CA GLU A 35 9.75 -3.24 -7.39
C GLU A 35 9.30 -2.50 -6.12
N VAL A 36 8.53 -3.16 -5.25
CA VAL A 36 8.02 -2.55 -4.03
C VAL A 36 9.16 -2.20 -3.05
N LYS A 37 10.18 -3.05 -2.92
CA LYS A 37 11.39 -2.76 -2.13
C LYS A 37 12.17 -1.56 -2.67
N ALA A 38 12.36 -1.52 -3.98
CA ALA A 38 13.02 -0.39 -4.63
C ALA A 38 12.23 0.89 -4.32
N LEU A 39 10.93 0.92 -4.60
CA LEU A 39 10.10 2.11 -4.33
C LEU A 39 10.08 2.53 -2.85
N ALA A 40 10.10 1.59 -1.90
CA ALA A 40 10.18 1.89 -0.47
C ALA A 40 11.52 2.56 -0.10
N THR A 41 12.62 2.09 -0.70
CA THR A 41 13.96 2.70 -0.56
C THR A 41 13.96 4.15 -1.05
N TRP A 42 13.35 4.40 -2.20
CA TRP A 42 13.24 5.75 -2.76
C TRP A 42 12.36 6.67 -1.90
N MET A 43 11.33 6.13 -1.23
CA MET A 43 10.53 6.90 -0.28
C MET A 43 11.37 7.34 0.94
N THR A 44 12.28 6.51 1.44
CA THR A 44 13.21 6.91 2.51
C THR A 44 14.05 8.10 2.08
N PHE A 45 14.69 8.02 0.91
CA PHE A 45 15.54 9.12 0.42
C PHE A 45 14.73 10.38 0.14
N LYS A 46 13.53 10.24 -0.45
CA LYS A 46 12.64 11.37 -0.73
C LYS A 46 12.26 12.12 0.55
N CYS A 47 11.83 11.40 1.59
CA CYS A 47 11.46 12.02 2.87
C CYS A 47 12.66 12.67 3.55
N ALA A 48 13.81 11.99 3.57
CA ALA A 48 15.03 12.52 4.17
C ALA A 48 15.53 13.80 3.46
N LEU A 49 15.61 13.79 2.12
CA LEU A 49 16.04 14.96 1.34
C LEU A 49 15.09 16.15 1.46
N ALA A 50 13.80 15.89 1.67
CA ALA A 50 12.78 16.92 1.85
C ALA A 50 12.63 17.40 3.31
N ASN A 51 13.44 16.90 4.26
CA ASN A 51 13.32 17.17 5.69
C ASN A 51 11.91 16.87 6.26
N ILE A 52 11.28 15.79 5.77
CA ILE A 52 9.98 15.33 6.28
C ILE A 52 10.26 14.26 7.35
N PRO A 53 9.66 14.34 8.56
CA PRO A 53 9.91 13.41 9.67
C PRO A 53 9.19 12.06 9.46
N LEU A 54 9.46 11.42 8.33
CA LEU A 54 8.85 10.17 7.91
C LEU A 54 9.92 9.24 7.33
N GLY A 55 9.73 7.95 7.54
CA GLY A 55 10.49 6.88 6.92
C GLY A 55 10.05 6.58 5.49
N GLY A 56 10.55 5.48 4.96
CA GLY A 56 10.18 4.98 3.64
C GLY A 56 9.46 3.64 3.71
N GLY A 57 8.26 3.61 3.13
CA GLY A 57 7.51 2.38 2.90
C GLY A 57 6.94 2.35 1.49
N LYS A 58 6.41 1.20 1.11
CA LYS A 58 5.60 1.05 -0.10
C LYS A 58 4.76 -0.21 -0.02
N GLY A 59 3.63 -0.25 -0.70
CA GLY A 59 2.92 -1.50 -0.89
C GLY A 59 2.29 -1.60 -2.27
N GLY A 60 1.80 -2.80 -2.56
CA GLY A 60 1.04 -3.04 -3.77
C GLY A 60 0.36 -4.40 -3.76
N VAL A 61 -0.60 -4.57 -4.66
CA VAL A 61 -1.33 -5.82 -4.84
C VAL A 61 -1.30 -6.17 -6.32
N GLN A 62 -0.95 -7.42 -6.62
CA GLN A 62 -0.72 -7.92 -7.96
C GLN A 62 -2.05 -8.36 -8.61
N PHE A 63 -2.72 -7.43 -9.30
CA PHE A 63 -3.94 -7.69 -10.09
C PHE A 63 -4.25 -6.51 -11.04
N ASP A 64 -5.09 -6.73 -12.06
CA ASP A 64 -5.66 -5.65 -12.86
C ASP A 64 -6.96 -5.13 -12.22
N PRO A 65 -6.99 -3.89 -11.71
CA PRO A 65 -8.21 -3.31 -11.15
C PRO A 65 -9.33 -3.08 -12.16
N LYS A 66 -9.05 -3.13 -13.48
CA LYS A 66 -10.09 -3.06 -14.52
C LYS A 66 -10.91 -4.35 -14.62
N GLU A 67 -10.36 -5.46 -14.16
CA GLU A 67 -11.03 -6.78 -14.11
C GLU A 67 -11.84 -6.96 -12.81
N CYS A 68 -11.95 -5.92 -11.99
CA CYS A 68 -12.70 -5.94 -10.75
C CYS A 68 -13.84 -4.93 -10.80
N SER A 69 -15.02 -5.35 -10.36
CA SER A 69 -16.08 -4.42 -10.00
C SER A 69 -15.67 -3.55 -8.82
N GLN A 70 -16.34 -2.41 -8.64
CA GLN A 70 -16.07 -1.51 -7.51
C GLN A 70 -16.23 -2.21 -6.15
N ASP A 71 -17.21 -3.11 -6.03
CA ASP A 71 -17.45 -3.86 -4.80
C ASP A 71 -16.35 -4.91 -4.53
N GLU A 72 -15.83 -5.55 -5.58
CA GLU A 72 -14.68 -6.45 -5.43
C GLU A 72 -13.43 -5.69 -5.03
N LEU A 73 -13.21 -4.52 -5.63
CA LEU A 73 -12.09 -3.65 -5.30
C LEU A 73 -12.15 -3.20 -3.84
N MET A 74 -13.34 -2.84 -3.36
CA MET A 74 -13.57 -2.52 -1.95
C MET A 74 -13.25 -3.72 -1.05
N ARG A 75 -13.84 -4.89 -1.33
CA ARG A 75 -13.62 -6.11 -0.52
C ARG A 75 -12.14 -6.49 -0.48
N LEU A 76 -11.45 -6.41 -1.62
CA LEU A 76 -10.02 -6.66 -1.71
C LEU A 76 -9.23 -5.67 -0.86
N THR A 77 -9.53 -4.37 -0.97
CA THR A 77 -8.86 -3.31 -0.21
C THR A 77 -9.03 -3.52 1.29
N ARG A 78 -10.26 -3.78 1.76
CA ARG A 78 -10.54 -4.07 3.17
C ARG A 78 -9.83 -5.33 3.64
N ARG A 79 -9.91 -6.43 2.88
CA ARG A 79 -9.24 -7.69 3.24
C ARG A 79 -7.72 -7.53 3.32
N PHE A 80 -7.14 -6.80 2.38
CA PHE A 80 -5.71 -6.50 2.39
C PHE A 80 -5.32 -5.66 3.60
N THR A 81 -6.07 -4.60 3.89
CA THR A 81 -5.83 -3.72 5.05
C THR A 81 -5.92 -4.49 6.36
N HIS A 82 -6.95 -5.33 6.52
CA HIS A 82 -7.10 -6.21 7.67
C HIS A 82 -5.93 -7.20 7.82
N ALA A 83 -5.41 -7.73 6.71
CA ALA A 83 -4.27 -8.64 6.75
C ALA A 83 -2.95 -7.95 7.16
N LEU A 84 -2.82 -6.64 6.95
CA LEU A 84 -1.67 -5.87 7.46
C LEU A 84 -1.76 -5.68 8.98
N GLY A 85 -2.96 -5.60 9.54
CA GLY A 85 -3.20 -5.51 10.98
C GLY A 85 -2.40 -4.39 11.63
N ASN A 86 -1.74 -4.70 12.74
CA ASN A 86 -0.96 -3.74 13.54
C ASN A 86 0.34 -3.26 12.85
N ASN A 87 0.65 -3.73 11.63
CA ASN A 87 1.79 -3.24 10.86
C ASN A 87 1.50 -1.90 10.18
N ILE A 88 0.26 -1.42 10.18
CA ILE A 88 -0.13 -0.09 9.69
C ILE A 88 -0.83 0.72 10.77
N GLY A 89 -0.66 2.03 10.72
CA GLY A 89 -1.23 2.93 11.71
C GLY A 89 -0.61 4.33 11.65
N PRO A 90 -1.28 5.34 12.23
CA PRO A 90 -0.86 6.74 12.13
C PRO A 90 0.53 6.98 12.73
N GLU A 91 0.93 6.20 13.73
CA GLU A 91 2.22 6.32 14.42
C GLU A 91 3.29 5.34 13.87
N TYR A 92 2.94 4.47 12.92
CA TYR A 92 3.84 3.39 12.50
C TYR A 92 4.05 3.34 10.98
N ASP A 93 2.97 3.20 10.21
CA ASP A 93 3.05 3.12 8.75
C ASP A 93 1.77 3.69 8.13
N ILE A 94 1.95 4.72 7.31
CA ILE A 94 0.88 5.56 6.77
C ILE A 94 0.80 5.33 5.25
N PRO A 95 -0.15 4.50 4.76
CA PRO A 95 -0.42 4.31 3.35
C PRO A 95 -0.77 5.61 2.60
N ALA A 96 -0.72 5.59 1.28
CA ALA A 96 -1.15 6.68 0.41
C ALA A 96 -1.63 6.14 -0.95
N PRO A 97 -2.25 6.99 -1.79
CA PRO A 97 -2.48 6.65 -3.19
C PRO A 97 -1.17 6.43 -3.98
N ASP A 98 -1.26 5.61 -5.01
CA ASP A 98 -0.27 5.37 -6.07
C ASP A 98 -1.03 4.98 -7.36
N VAL A 99 -0.37 4.35 -8.33
CA VAL A 99 -0.96 3.86 -9.57
C VAL A 99 -2.18 2.97 -9.27
N ASN A 100 -3.31 3.34 -9.89
CA ASN A 100 -4.63 2.75 -9.76
C ASN A 100 -5.21 2.72 -8.34
N THR A 101 -4.72 3.58 -7.45
CA THR A 101 -5.38 3.85 -6.18
C THR A 101 -5.64 5.34 -6.00
N ASN A 102 -6.70 5.69 -5.27
CA ASN A 102 -7.20 7.06 -5.15
C ASN A 102 -7.81 7.30 -3.76
N ALA A 103 -8.44 8.46 -3.57
CA ALA A 103 -9.09 8.83 -2.31
C ALA A 103 -10.12 7.79 -1.83
N GLN A 104 -10.90 7.19 -2.74
CA GLN A 104 -11.90 6.18 -2.39
C GLN A 104 -11.26 4.93 -1.76
N ILE A 105 -10.13 4.49 -2.31
CA ILE A 105 -9.39 3.35 -1.78
C ILE A 105 -8.80 3.69 -0.41
N MET A 106 -8.29 4.90 -0.22
CA MET A 106 -7.79 5.35 1.08
C MET A 106 -8.89 5.42 2.14
N VAL A 107 -10.11 5.83 1.76
CA VAL A 107 -11.27 5.81 2.66
C VAL A 107 -11.59 4.38 3.10
N TRP A 108 -11.55 3.40 2.18
CA TRP A 108 -11.77 2.00 2.56
C TRP A 108 -10.66 1.45 3.47
N MET A 109 -9.41 1.85 3.26
CA MET A 109 -8.32 1.48 4.17
C MET A 109 -8.46 2.14 5.55
N MET A 110 -8.95 3.36 5.62
CA MET A 110 -9.17 4.08 6.89
C MET A 110 -10.35 3.49 7.68
N ASP A 111 -11.41 3.07 6.98
CA ASP A 111 -12.63 2.50 7.58
C ASP A 111 -12.46 1.06 8.07
N THR A 112 -11.38 0.37 7.65
CA THR A 112 -11.11 -1.04 8.01
C THR A 112 -10.20 -1.14 9.23
#